data_AF-A0A535CYJ1-F1
#
_entry.id   AF-A0A535CYJ1-F1
#
_cell.length_a   1.000
_cell.length_b   1.000
_cell.length_c   1.000
_cell.angle_alpha   90.00
_cell.angle_beta   90.00
_cell.angle_gamma   90.00
#
_symmetry.space_group_name_H-M   'P 1'
#
loop_
_entity.id
_entity.type
_entity.pdbx_description
1 polymer ?
#
loop_
_entity_poly.entity_id
_entity_poly.type
_entity_poly.pdbx_seq_one_letter_code
_entity_poly.pdbx_strand_id
1 'polypeptide(L)'
;MPDFTDEERHEIACIARYHRRALPSTSHEEFAELSRRARKRVSALSAILRIADALDYSHDGRVLQLAPVPRRSDNSTWTIALKIRPLADLDAELEHAYDKADLFEKTFKRKLRLIIKD
;
A
#
# COMPACT_ATOMS: atom_id res chain seq x y z
N MET A 1 20.35 12.45 -4.63
CA MET A 1 19.68 12.48 -3.31
C MET A 1 20.73 12.59 -2.22
N PRO A 2 21.35 13.77 -2.02
CA PRO A 2 22.48 13.92 -1.09
C PRO A 2 22.08 13.67 0.38
N ASP A 3 20.82 13.93 0.75
CA ASP A 3 20.34 13.86 2.14
C ASP A 3 19.97 12.44 2.63
N PHE A 4 20.15 11.42 1.80
CA PHE A 4 19.86 10.02 2.15
C PHE A 4 21.14 9.20 2.15
N THR A 5 21.28 8.28 3.10
CA THR A 5 22.37 7.28 3.09
C THR A 5 22.21 6.33 1.90
N ASP A 6 23.26 5.59 1.55
CA ASP A 6 23.16 4.62 0.45
C ASP A 6 22.17 3.49 0.77
N GLU A 7 22.06 3.07 2.04
CA GLU A 7 21.04 2.13 2.49
C GLU A 7 19.62 2.68 2.32
N GLU A 8 19.40 3.95 2.67
CA GLU A 8 18.09 4.59 2.52
C GLU A 8 17.72 4.73 1.03
N ARG A 9 18.68 5.13 0.18
CA ARG A 9 18.48 5.19 -1.27
C ARG A 9 18.13 3.80 -1.83
N HIS A 10 18.76 2.75 -1.34
CA HIS A 10 18.46 1.37 -1.73
C HIS A 10 17.04 0.94 -1.32
N GLU A 11 16.61 1.25 -0.10
CA GLU A 11 15.25 1.01 0.36
C GLU A 11 14.22 1.80 -0.47
N ILE A 12 14.48 3.07 -0.75
CA ILE A 12 13.64 3.94 -1.58
C ILE A 12 13.51 3.36 -3.00
N ALA A 13 14.62 2.95 -3.61
CA ALA A 13 14.62 2.32 -4.93
C ALA A 13 13.78 1.03 -4.95
N CYS A 14 13.90 0.21 -3.90
CA CYS A 14 13.07 -0.99 -3.76
C CYS A 14 11.58 -0.64 -3.60
N ILE A 15 11.22 0.36 -2.80
CA ILE A 15 9.82 0.81 -2.65
C ILE A 15 9.26 1.31 -4.00
N ALA A 16 10.05 2.10 -4.73
CA ALA A 16 9.70 2.56 -6.06
C ALA A 16 9.53 1.42 -7.08
N ARG A 17 10.28 0.32 -6.94
CA ARG A 17 10.12 -0.88 -7.76
C ARG A 17 8.83 -1.62 -7.41
N TYR A 18 8.62 -1.90 -6.13
CA TYR A 18 7.61 -2.84 -5.66
C TYR A 18 6.21 -2.25 -5.52
N HIS A 19 6.05 -0.92 -5.57
CA HIS A 19 4.70 -0.34 -5.60
C HIS A 19 3.97 -0.50 -6.94
N ARG A 20 4.69 -0.72 -8.05
CA ARG A 20 4.09 -0.78 -9.41
C ARG A 20 4.34 -2.07 -10.20
N ARG A 21 5.29 -2.91 -9.76
CA ARG A 21 5.69 -4.14 -10.47
C ARG A 21 5.34 -5.39 -9.65
N ALA A 22 6.11 -6.46 -9.88
CA ALA A 22 6.06 -7.72 -9.14
C ALA A 22 6.18 -7.51 -7.63
N LEU A 23 5.79 -8.53 -6.87
CA LEU A 23 5.95 -8.53 -5.42
C LEU A 23 7.44 -8.64 -5.01
N PRO A 24 7.82 -8.12 -3.84
CA PRO A 24 9.16 -8.33 -3.30
C PRO A 24 9.47 -9.83 -3.15
N SER A 25 10.63 -10.24 -3.64
CA SER A 25 11.10 -11.63 -3.65
C SER A 25 12.60 -11.67 -3.40
N THR A 26 13.06 -12.70 -2.67
CA THR A 26 14.49 -12.94 -2.44
C THR A 26 15.23 -13.46 -3.67
N SER A 27 14.51 -13.73 -4.76
CA SER A 27 15.10 -13.96 -6.09
C SER A 27 15.54 -12.67 -6.78
N HIS A 28 15.09 -11.50 -6.29
CA HIS A 28 15.54 -10.21 -6.79
C HIS A 28 16.73 -9.76 -5.96
N GLU A 29 17.89 -9.59 -6.60
CA GLU A 29 19.17 -9.30 -5.95
C GLU A 29 19.07 -8.06 -5.05
N GLU A 30 18.51 -6.96 -5.57
CA GLU A 30 18.34 -5.71 -4.83
C GLU A 30 17.50 -5.86 -3.56
N PHE A 31 16.54 -6.79 -3.54
CA PHE A 31 15.75 -7.05 -2.34
C PHE A 31 16.41 -8.09 -1.43
N ALA A 32 17.18 -9.02 -1.97
CA ALA A 32 17.89 -10.04 -1.23
C ALA A 32 19.02 -9.44 -0.38
N GLU A 33 19.70 -8.41 -0.89
CA GLU A 33 20.75 -7.66 -0.20
C GLU A 33 20.25 -6.91 1.04
N LEU A 34 18.97 -6.53 1.06
CA LEU A 34 18.38 -5.84 2.20
C LEU A 34 18.40 -6.72 3.46
N SER A 35 18.77 -6.10 4.58
CA SER A 35 18.62 -6.72 5.89
C SER A 35 17.19 -7.22 6.12
N ARG A 36 16.99 -8.23 6.97
CA ARG A 36 15.64 -8.74 7.29
C ARG A 36 14.70 -7.63 7.78
N ARG A 37 15.22 -6.64 8.50
CA ARG A 37 14.45 -5.49 8.99
C ARG A 37 14.06 -4.55 7.84
N ALA A 38 15.00 -4.26 6.94
CA ALA A 38 14.76 -3.45 5.75
C ALA A 38 13.75 -4.11 4.80
N ARG A 39 13.86 -5.42 4.55
CA ARG A 39 12.88 -6.18 3.75
C ARG A 39 11.46 -6.06 4.30
N LYS A 40 11.29 -6.09 5.63
CA LYS A 40 9.99 -5.89 6.28
C LYS A 40 9.47 -4.48 6.06
N ARG A 41 10.30 -3.44 6.23
CA ARG A 41 9.93 -2.05 5.98
C ARG A 41 9.54 -1.81 4.53
N VAL A 42 10.40 -2.21 3.59
CA VAL A 42 10.16 -2.08 2.14
C VAL A 42 8.85 -2.75 1.75
N SER A 43 8.60 -3.98 2.22
CA SER A 43 7.35 -4.69 1.92
C SER A 43 6.12 -3.94 2.45
N ALA A 44 6.18 -3.46 3.69
CA ALA A 44 5.08 -2.74 4.32
C ALA A 44 4.79 -1.38 3.65
N LEU A 45 5.83 -0.61 3.35
CA LEU A 45 5.68 0.69 2.69
C LEU A 45 5.21 0.54 1.25
N SER A 46 5.75 -0.44 0.52
CA SER A 46 5.30 -0.75 -0.84
C SER A 46 3.84 -1.21 -0.86
N ALA A 47 3.41 -2.01 0.11
CA ALA A 47 2.03 -2.44 0.25
C ALA A 47 1.08 -1.24 0.43
N ILE A 48 1.42 -0.33 1.34
CA ILE A 48 0.60 0.86 1.60
C ILE A 48 0.56 1.75 0.36
N LEU A 49 1.70 1.96 -0.30
CA LEU A 49 1.79 2.80 -1.49
C LEU A 49 1.00 2.22 -2.66
N ARG A 50 0.95 0.89 -2.83
CA ARG A 50 0.09 0.22 -3.83
C ARG A 50 -1.38 0.56 -3.66
N ILE A 51 -1.87 0.51 -2.42
CA ILE A 51 -3.26 0.84 -2.11
C ILE A 51 -3.53 2.31 -2.33
N ALA A 52 -2.60 3.19 -1.91
CA ALA A 52 -2.74 4.63 -2.13
C ALA A 52 -2.78 5.00 -3.62
N ASP A 53 -1.88 4.44 -4.42
CA ASP A 53 -1.83 4.60 -5.88
C ASP A 53 -3.12 4.10 -6.56
N ALA A 54 -3.68 2.98 -6.07
CA ALA A 54 -4.94 2.46 -6.58
C ALA A 54 -6.15 3.37 -6.25
N LEU A 55 -6.16 3.94 -5.05
CA LEU A 55 -7.22 4.85 -4.60
C LEU A 55 -7.14 6.23 -5.26
N ASP A 56 -6.04 6.55 -5.94
CA ASP A 56 -5.85 7.76 -6.75
C ASP A 56 -5.95 7.47 -8.27
N TYR A 57 -6.56 6.35 -8.66
CA TYR A 57 -6.58 5.89 -10.06
C TYR A 57 -7.07 6.93 -11.07
N SER A 58 -8.16 7.66 -10.77
CA SER A 58 -8.68 8.72 -11.65
C SER A 58 -7.87 10.02 -11.61
N HIS A 59 -6.95 10.18 -10.66
CA HIS A 59 -6.12 11.38 -10.44
C HIS A 59 -6.92 12.69 -10.29
N ASP A 60 -8.20 12.61 -9.94
CA ASP A 60 -9.10 13.74 -9.78
C ASP A 60 -9.43 14.01 -8.30
N GLY A 61 -8.80 13.31 -7.36
CA GLY A 61 -8.88 13.57 -5.91
C GLY A 61 -10.20 13.16 -5.25
N ARG A 62 -10.80 12.03 -5.67
CA ARG A 62 -12.05 11.50 -5.10
C ARG A 62 -11.92 11.07 -3.63
N VAL A 63 -10.81 10.45 -3.25
CA VAL A 63 -10.53 10.08 -1.85
C VAL A 63 -9.87 11.26 -1.14
N LEU A 64 -10.54 11.79 -0.13
CA LEU A 64 -10.09 12.96 0.63
C LEU A 64 -9.32 12.57 1.90
N GLN A 65 -9.68 11.44 2.51
CA GLN A 65 -9.06 10.99 3.75
C GLN A 65 -9.18 9.47 3.90
N LEU A 66 -8.16 8.86 4.52
CA LEU A 66 -8.19 7.48 4.99
C LEU A 66 -8.07 7.46 6.51
N ALA A 67 -8.81 6.59 7.17
CA ALA A 67 -8.70 6.38 8.61
C ALA A 67 -8.85 4.89 8.97
N PRO A 68 -7.98 4.31 9.79
CA PRO A 68 -8.18 2.95 10.29
C PRO A 68 -9.44 2.89 11.16
N VAL A 69 -10.15 1.76 11.13
CA VAL A 69 -11.33 1.52 11.98
C VAL A 69 -11.07 0.32 12.89
N PRO A 70 -10.39 0.49 14.04
CA PRO A 70 -9.99 -0.63 14.91
C PRO A 70 -11.17 -1.48 15.38
N ARG A 71 -12.32 -0.87 15.67
CA ARG A 71 -13.53 -1.59 16.11
C ARG A 71 -14.15 -2.49 15.03
N ARG A 72 -13.81 -2.28 13.76
CA ARG A 72 -14.23 -3.10 12.62
C ARG A 72 -13.06 -3.91 12.04
N SER A 73 -11.94 -3.98 12.75
CA SER A 73 -10.77 -4.76 12.38
C SER A 73 -10.62 -5.94 13.34
N ASP A 74 -10.04 -7.03 12.87
CA ASP A 74 -9.75 -8.22 13.67
C ASP A 74 -8.38 -8.82 13.27
N ASN A 75 -8.10 -10.05 13.72
CA ASN A 75 -6.83 -10.71 13.44
C ASN A 75 -6.63 -11.07 11.97
N SER A 76 -7.72 -11.17 11.21
CA SER A 76 -7.78 -11.58 9.80
C SER A 76 -8.07 -10.43 8.84
N THR A 77 -8.65 -9.32 9.31
CA THR A 77 -9.13 -8.21 8.48
C THR A 77 -8.69 -6.87 9.04
N TRP A 78 -8.14 -6.01 8.19
CA TRP A 78 -7.87 -4.60 8.50
C TRP A 78 -8.85 -3.70 7.75
N THR A 79 -9.70 -3.00 8.49
CA THR A 79 -10.70 -2.09 7.91
C THR A 79 -10.21 -0.65 7.89
N ILE A 80 -10.29 -0.01 6.72
CA ILE A 80 -9.96 1.40 6.49
C ILE A 80 -11.22 2.11 5.99
N ALA A 81 -11.57 3.21 6.65
CA ALA A 81 -12.63 4.11 6.22
C ALA A 81 -12.08 5.16 5.26
N LEU A 82 -12.84 5.40 4.19
CA LEU A 82 -12.57 6.40 3.16
C LEU A 82 -13.56 7.55 3.32
N LYS A 83 -13.05 8.77 3.42
CA LYS A 83 -13.86 9.98 3.20
C LYS A 83 -13.73 10.35 1.73
N ILE A 84 -14.85 10.45 1.04
CA ILE A 84 -14.87 10.74 -0.40
C ILE A 84 -15.42 12.14 -0.67
N ARG A 85 -15.12 12.69 -1.85
CA ARG A 85 -15.77 13.89 -2.35
C ARG A 85 -17.27 13.61 -2.55
N PRO A 86 -18.17 14.55 -2.21
CA PRO A 86 -19.60 14.39 -2.48
C PRO A 86 -19.87 14.07 -3.95
N LEU A 87 -20.79 13.13 -4.18
CA LEU A 87 -21.21 12.67 -5.52
C LEU A 87 -20.10 12.00 -6.36
N ALA A 88 -18.94 11.68 -5.77
CA ALA A 88 -17.93 10.89 -6.45
C ALA A 88 -18.36 9.41 -6.53
N ASP A 89 -18.19 8.83 -7.71
CA ASP A 89 -18.19 7.38 -7.92
C ASP A 89 -16.79 6.84 -7.61
N LEU A 90 -16.69 5.77 -6.81
CA LEU A 90 -15.42 5.18 -6.38
C LEU A 90 -15.24 3.74 -6.88
N ASP A 91 -16.11 3.24 -7.76
CA ASP A 91 -16.12 1.82 -8.13
C ASP A 91 -14.79 1.39 -8.76
N ALA A 92 -14.23 2.19 -9.67
CA ALA A 92 -12.94 1.92 -10.31
C ALA A 92 -11.78 1.92 -9.30
N GLU A 93 -11.70 2.92 -8.42
CA GLU A 93 -10.66 3.02 -7.40
C GLU A 93 -10.73 1.85 -6.42
N LEU A 94 -11.94 1.42 -6.03
CA LEU A 94 -12.13 0.26 -5.15
C LEU A 94 -11.72 -1.04 -5.82
N GLU A 95 -12.11 -1.26 -7.08
CA GLU A 95 -11.70 -2.43 -7.87
C GLU A 95 -10.16 -2.50 -7.96
N HIS A 96 -9.53 -1.41 -8.39
CA HIS A 96 -8.07 -1.33 -8.47
C HIS A 96 -7.38 -1.54 -7.12
N ALA A 97 -7.96 -1.03 -6.02
CA ALA A 97 -7.39 -1.19 -4.69
C ALA A 97 -7.45 -2.65 -4.22
N TYR A 98 -8.53 -3.37 -4.52
CA TYR A 98 -8.62 -4.80 -4.23
C TYR A 98 -7.69 -5.64 -5.09
N ASP A 99 -7.55 -5.33 -6.39
CA ASP A 99 -6.61 -5.99 -7.28
C ASP A 99 -5.15 -5.84 -6.82
N LYS A 100 -4.79 -4.66 -6.30
CA LYS A 100 -3.45 -4.36 -5.79
C LYS A 100 -3.24 -4.71 -4.30
N ALA A 101 -4.22 -5.33 -3.63
CA ALA A 101 -4.13 -5.68 -2.22
C ALA A 101 -3.22 -6.88 -1.91
N ASP A 102 -2.80 -7.63 -2.92
CA ASP A 102 -1.96 -8.83 -2.81
C ASP A 102 -0.74 -8.66 -1.89
N LEU A 103 0.02 -7.56 -2.06
CA LEU A 103 1.19 -7.27 -1.22
C LEU A 103 0.79 -6.90 0.22
N PHE A 104 -0.31 -6.17 0.40
CA PHE A 104 -0.83 -5.81 1.71
C PHE A 104 -1.19 -7.06 2.50
N GLU A 105 -1.98 -7.94 1.90
CA GLU A 105 -2.42 -9.17 2.55
C GLU A 105 -1.25 -10.10 2.85
N LYS A 106 -0.30 -10.23 1.92
CA LYS A 106 0.91 -11.02 2.12
C LYS A 106 1.77 -10.49 3.25
N THR A 107 1.89 -9.16 3.37
CA THR A 107 2.78 -8.48 4.33
C THR A 107 2.18 -8.42 5.73
N PHE A 108 0.92 -8.01 5.84
CA PHE A 108 0.25 -7.81 7.13
C PHE A 108 -0.51 -9.04 7.61
N LYS A 109 -0.62 -10.09 6.79
CA LYS A 109 -1.38 -11.32 7.09
C LYS A 109 -2.85 -11.04 7.43
N ARG A 110 -3.41 -10.00 6.80
CA ARG A 110 -4.78 -9.54 6.98
C ARG A 110 -5.37 -9.13 5.64
N LYS A 111 -6.62 -9.52 5.39
CA LYS A 111 -7.45 -9.02 4.29
C LYS A 111 -7.66 -7.52 4.43
N LEU A 112 -7.62 -6.79 3.31
CA LEU A 112 -7.99 -5.39 3.27
C LEU A 112 -9.52 -5.28 3.17
N ARG A 113 -10.13 -4.37 3.95
CA ARG A 113 -11.52 -3.99 3.79
C ARG A 113 -11.63 -2.47 3.72
N LEU A 114 -12.25 -1.97 2.66
CA LEU A 114 -12.52 -0.55 2.48
C LEU A 114 -14.00 -0.29 2.75
N ILE A 115 -14.29 0.78 3.50
CA ILE A 115 -15.65 1.24 3.75
C ILE A 115 -15.72 2.74 3.50
N ILE A 116 -16.84 3.22 2.92
CA ILE A 116 -17.08 4.65 2.78
C ILE A 116 -17.64 5.17 4.09
N LYS A 117 -17.12 6.30 4.55
CA LYS A 117 -17.63 7.04 5.71
C LYS A 117 -18.34 8.29 5.21
N ASP A 118 -19.61 8.41 5.59
CA ASP A 118 -20.43 9.60 5.38
C ASP A 118 -19.80 10.87 5.99
#